data_AF-A0A350W6Z4-F1
#
_entry.id   AF-A0A350W6Z4-F1
#
_cell.length_a   1.000
_cell.length_b   1.000
_cell.length_c   1.000
_cell.angle_alpha   90.00
_cell.angle_beta   90.00
_cell.angle_gamma   90.00
#
_symmetry.space_group_name_H-M   'P 1'
#
loop_
_entity.id
_entity.type
_entity.pdbx_description
1 polymer ?
#
loop_
_entity_poly.entity_id
_entity_poly.type
_entity_poly.pdbx_seq_one_letter_code
_entity_poly.pdbx_strand_id
1 'polypeptide(L)'
;MNINLEIVTLEEKEKLKKLLQLYLHDLSLYFPLPFNSITCEYDYNIDKYFSDNYAYFIKDNNNILGFILVDDNKNNNYEISEIFVLNNYKRNKIGKESVTKVFNLHRGNWTIKAVPNSIIAESFWKNIVKEYTNNNYIEEYTGKYNRLEIYFSNGN
;
A
#
# COMPACT_ATOMS: atom_id res chain seq x y z
N MET A 1 16.05 -14.24 0.50
CA MET A 1 15.46 -12.93 0.81
C MET A 1 14.53 -13.13 1.99
N ASN A 2 14.71 -12.39 3.08
CA ASN A 2 13.89 -12.45 4.27
C ASN A 2 13.14 -11.13 4.41
N ILE A 3 11.86 -11.10 4.01
CA ILE A 3 11.09 -9.86 3.99
C ILE A 3 10.63 -9.51 5.40
N ASN A 4 11.03 -8.32 5.85
CA ASN A 4 10.63 -7.76 7.14
C ASN A 4 9.88 -6.45 6.92
N LEU A 5 8.94 -6.17 7.82
CA LEU A 5 8.25 -4.90 7.91
C LEU A 5 8.80 -4.15 9.11
N GLU A 6 9.23 -2.92 8.88
CA GLU A 6 9.76 -2.04 9.93
C GLU A 6 8.92 -0.78 9.95
N ILE A 7 8.41 -0.40 11.14
CA ILE A 7 7.65 0.85 11.29
C ILE A 7 8.58 2.01 10.93
N VAL A 8 8.11 2.89 10.04
CA VAL A 8 8.82 4.12 9.71
C VAL A 8 8.67 5.09 10.87
N THR A 9 9.79 5.52 11.44
CA THR A 9 9.78 6.54 12.50
C THR A 9 9.73 7.95 11.92
N LEU A 10 9.40 8.94 12.76
CA LEU A 10 9.39 10.35 12.35
C LEU A 10 10.76 10.81 11.80
N GLU A 11 11.86 10.28 12.35
CA GLU A 11 13.23 10.57 11.90
C GLU A 11 13.49 10.05 10.47
N GLU A 12 12.73 9.05 10.03
CA GLU A 12 12.85 8.45 8.70
C GLU A 12 11.84 8.98 7.69
N LYS A 13 11.03 9.98 8.08
CA LYS A 13 10.01 10.61 7.22
C LYS A 13 10.56 11.03 5.86
N GLU A 14 11.75 11.62 5.81
CA GLU A 14 12.37 12.04 4.55
C GLU A 14 12.76 10.88 3.62
N LYS A 15 13.11 9.71 4.18
CA LYS A 15 13.37 8.50 3.36
C LYS A 15 12.07 8.01 2.73
N LEU A 16 10.99 7.94 3.52
CA LEU A 16 9.68 7.54 3.04
C LEU A 16 9.16 8.52 2.00
N LYS A 17 9.30 9.82 2.22
CA LYS A 17 8.93 10.87 1.27
C LYS A 17 9.60 10.66 -0.09
N LYS A 18 10.90 10.40 -0.13
CA LYS A 18 11.63 10.13 -1.39
C LYS A 18 11.12 8.90 -2.12
N LEU A 19 10.83 7.81 -1.40
CA LEU A 19 10.25 6.61 -2.02
C LEU A 19 8.83 6.84 -2.52
N LEU A 20 8.03 7.61 -1.77
CA LEU A 20 6.68 7.98 -2.15
C LEU A 20 6.67 8.80 -3.44
N GLN A 21 7.65 9.68 -3.67
CA GLN A 21 7.78 10.41 -4.94
C GLN A 21 7.98 9.46 -6.14
N LEU A 22 8.74 8.37 -5.98
CA LEU A 22 8.89 7.34 -7.03
C LEU A 22 7.56 6.61 -7.29
N TYR A 23 6.82 6.30 -6.23
CA TYR A 23 5.50 5.70 -6.34
C TYR A 23 4.50 6.60 -7.06
N LEU A 24 4.42 7.87 -6.66
CA LEU A 24 3.52 8.85 -7.28
C LEU A 24 3.89 9.12 -8.74
N HIS A 25 5.19 9.08 -9.06
CA HIS A 25 5.64 9.13 -10.44
C HIS A 25 5.13 7.92 -11.26
N ASP A 26 5.29 6.68 -10.76
CA ASP A 26 4.73 5.47 -11.39
C ASP A 26 3.20 5.57 -11.53
N LEU A 27 2.52 6.10 -10.51
CA LEU A 27 1.05 6.24 -10.46
C LEU A 27 0.53 7.28 -11.48
N SER A 28 1.33 8.31 -11.76
CA SER A 28 0.98 9.37 -12.72
C SER A 28 0.78 8.87 -14.16
N LEU A 29 1.17 7.63 -14.47
CA LEU A 29 0.85 6.95 -15.72
C LEU A 29 -0.64 6.63 -15.89
N TYR A 30 -1.39 6.50 -14.79
CA TYR A 30 -2.79 6.05 -14.81
C TYR A 30 -3.79 7.20 -14.73
N PHE A 31 -3.43 8.29 -14.04
CA PHE A 31 -4.26 9.49 -13.92
C PHE A 31 -3.41 10.71 -13.52
N PRO A 32 -3.88 11.94 -13.84
CA PRO A 32 -3.13 13.15 -13.52
C PRO A 32 -2.99 13.32 -12.00
N LEU A 33 -1.76 13.57 -11.56
CA LEU A 33 -1.41 13.90 -10.19
C LEU A 33 -0.83 15.33 -10.14
N PRO A 34 -1.21 16.16 -9.16
CA PRO A 34 -0.64 17.48 -9.00
C PRO A 34 0.85 17.38 -8.66
N PHE A 35 1.67 18.10 -9.43
CA PHE A 35 3.11 18.18 -9.24
C PHE A 35 3.52 19.63 -9.02
N ASN A 36 4.18 19.90 -7.90
CA ASN A 36 4.64 21.22 -7.54
C ASN A 36 6.02 21.47 -8.15
N SER A 37 6.10 22.37 -9.13
CA SER A 37 7.35 22.69 -9.83
C SER A 37 8.34 23.56 -9.02
N ILE A 38 7.91 24.13 -7.87
CA ILE A 38 8.79 24.90 -6.99
C ILE A 38 9.54 23.96 -6.04
N THR A 39 8.82 23.00 -5.45
CA THR A 39 9.42 22.00 -4.55
C THR A 39 9.94 20.76 -5.29
N CYS A 40 9.56 20.58 -6.57
CA CYS A 40 9.84 19.41 -7.39
C CYS A 40 9.29 18.11 -6.82
N GLU A 41 8.06 18.16 -6.28
CA GLU A 41 7.41 17.03 -5.60
C GLU A 41 5.92 16.92 -5.99
N TYR A 42 5.42 15.69 -6.06
CA TYR A 42 3.99 15.40 -6.04
C TYR A 42 3.43 15.66 -4.63
N ASP A 43 2.26 16.28 -4.58
CA ASP A 43 1.60 16.61 -3.33
C ASP A 43 0.99 15.36 -2.67
N TYR A 44 1.38 15.09 -1.42
CA TYR A 44 0.82 13.99 -0.65
C TYR A 44 0.98 14.25 0.86
N ASN A 45 -0.10 14.08 1.62
CA ASN A 45 -0.07 14.25 3.07
C ASN A 45 0.46 12.98 3.76
N ILE A 46 1.78 12.91 3.94
CA ILE A 46 2.45 11.80 4.60
C ILE A 46 2.38 11.89 6.14
N ASP A 47 2.08 13.06 6.70
CA ASP A 47 2.14 13.32 8.14
C ASP A 47 1.15 12.46 8.93
N LYS A 48 0.00 12.09 8.33
CA LYS A 48 -0.99 11.22 8.97
C LYS A 48 -0.45 9.85 9.39
N TYR A 49 0.62 9.35 8.76
CA TYR A 49 1.24 8.06 9.07
C TYR A 49 2.20 8.09 10.26
N PHE A 50 2.33 9.24 10.92
CA PHE A 50 3.14 9.40 12.14
C PHE A 50 2.30 9.78 13.37
N SER A 51 0.97 9.89 13.24
CA SER A 51 0.04 10.15 14.34
C SER A 51 -0.94 9.01 14.55
N ASP A 52 -1.74 8.70 13.54
CA ASP A 52 -2.93 7.87 13.65
C ASP A 52 -2.90 6.64 12.75
N ASN A 53 -2.03 6.64 11.74
CA ASN A 53 -1.90 5.60 10.74
C ASN A 53 -0.50 4.98 10.79
N TYR A 54 -0.25 3.95 9.98
CA TYR A 54 1.01 3.24 9.97
C TYR A 54 1.73 3.35 8.63
N ALA A 55 3.02 3.66 8.68
CA ALA A 55 3.92 3.46 7.55
C ALA A 55 4.91 2.35 7.89
N TYR A 56 5.15 1.46 6.92
CA TYR A 56 6.13 0.39 7.01
C TYR A 56 7.13 0.47 5.87
N PHE A 57 8.43 0.37 6.17
CA PHE A 57 9.39 -0.04 5.15
C PHE A 57 9.31 -1.54 4.92
N ILE A 58 9.38 -1.94 3.65
CA ILE A 58 9.62 -3.32 3.25
C ILE A 58 11.12 -3.49 3.15
N LYS A 59 11.72 -4.39 3.95
CA LYS A 59 13.18 -4.58 4.01
C LYS A 59 13.60 -6.02 3.77
N ASP A 60 14.80 -6.19 3.21
CA ASP A 60 15.59 -7.43 3.26
C ASP A 60 16.93 -7.09 3.90
N ASN A 61 17.13 -7.53 5.15
CA ASN A 61 18.19 -7.05 6.04
C ASN A 61 18.18 -5.51 6.12
N ASN A 62 19.26 -4.85 5.70
CA ASN A 62 19.41 -3.40 5.74
C ASN A 62 18.90 -2.69 4.47
N ASN A 63 18.49 -3.43 3.44
CA ASN A 63 18.05 -2.85 2.18
C ASN A 63 16.57 -2.52 2.22
N ILE A 64 16.22 -1.28 1.88
CA ILE A 64 14.82 -0.88 1.66
C ILE A 64 14.41 -1.32 0.25
N LEU A 65 13.33 -2.09 0.18
CA LEU A 65 12.76 -2.64 -1.04
C LEU A 65 11.52 -1.86 -1.49
N GLY A 66 10.91 -1.11 -0.58
CA GLY A 66 9.65 -0.40 -0.80
C GLY A 66 8.99 0.02 0.51
N PHE A 67 7.69 0.31 0.45
CA PHE A 67 6.89 0.67 1.62
C PHE A 67 5.44 0.18 1.51
N ILE A 68 4.75 0.13 2.65
CA ILE A 68 3.30 -0.02 2.75
C ILE A 68 2.76 1.06 3.69
N LEU A 69 1.68 1.73 3.26
CA LEU A 69 0.94 2.70 4.05
C LEU A 69 -0.42 2.10 4.43
N VAL A 70 -0.77 2.17 5.70
CA VAL A 70 -2.01 1.61 6.26
C VAL A 70 -2.75 2.70 7.00
N ASP A 71 -3.96 3.03 6.57
CA ASP A 71 -4.88 3.88 7.32
C ASP A 71 -5.61 3.06 8.39
N ASP A 72 -5.63 3.55 9.63
CA ASP A 72 -6.44 3.01 10.73
C ASP A 72 -7.71 3.86 10.88
N ASN A 73 -8.80 3.35 10.31
CA ASN A 73 -10.12 3.98 10.34
C ASN A 73 -10.85 3.74 11.68
N LYS A 74 -10.13 3.30 12.71
CA LYS A 74 -10.61 2.95 14.06
C LYS A 74 -11.56 1.75 14.07
N ASN A 75 -11.85 1.23 15.26
CA ASN A 75 -12.71 0.06 15.47
C ASN A 75 -12.26 -1.17 14.67
N ASN A 76 -10.94 -1.41 14.59
CA ASN A 76 -10.34 -2.48 13.80
C ASN A 76 -10.75 -2.44 12.31
N ASN A 77 -10.91 -1.25 11.73
CA ASN A 77 -11.13 -1.09 10.29
C ASN A 77 -9.86 -0.49 9.66
N TYR A 78 -9.28 -1.21 8.71
CA TYR A 78 -8.00 -0.87 8.10
C TYR A 78 -8.13 -0.73 6.58
N GLU A 79 -7.30 0.14 6.02
CA GLU A 79 -7.13 0.26 4.57
C GLU A 79 -5.64 0.26 4.24
N ILE A 80 -5.20 -0.55 3.27
CA ILE A 80 -3.89 -0.34 2.66
C ILE A 80 -4.06 0.79 1.65
N SER A 81 -3.67 2.00 2.03
CA SER A 81 -3.79 3.17 1.18
C SER A 81 -2.85 3.05 -0.01
N GLU A 82 -1.59 2.71 0.25
CA GLU A 82 -0.55 2.64 -0.78
C GLU A 82 0.41 1.49 -0.53
N ILE A 83 0.88 0.87 -1.62
CA ILE A 83 1.97 -0.09 -1.60
C ILE A 83 2.91 0.17 -2.77
N PHE A 84 4.20 0.20 -2.47
CA PHE A 84 5.24 0.38 -3.47
C PHE A 84 6.39 -0.59 -3.24
N VAL A 85 6.88 -1.18 -4.34
CA VAL A 85 8.09 -1.99 -4.38
C VAL A 85 8.94 -1.47 -5.52
N LEU A 86 10.23 -1.22 -5.28
CA LEU A 86 11.14 -0.72 -6.31
C LEU A 86 11.22 -1.68 -7.50
N ASN A 87 11.39 -1.12 -8.70
CA ASN A 87 11.30 -1.87 -9.96
C ASN A 87 12.26 -3.06 -10.05
N ASN A 88 13.48 -2.94 -9.52
CA ASN A 88 14.48 -4.02 -9.48
C ASN A 88 14.08 -5.20 -8.57
N TYR A 89 13.11 -5.01 -7.68
CA TYR A 89 12.64 -6.02 -6.74
C TYR A 89 11.24 -6.58 -7.09
N LYS A 90 10.54 -5.98 -8.07
CA LYS A 90 9.22 -6.46 -8.53
C LYS A 90 9.29 -7.90 -9.07
N ARG A 91 8.14 -8.58 -9.11
CA ARG A 91 7.95 -9.98 -9.59
C ARG A 91 8.63 -11.07 -8.75
N ASN A 92 9.23 -10.73 -7.61
CA ASN A 92 9.83 -11.68 -6.67
C ASN A 92 8.92 -11.98 -5.45
N LYS A 93 7.60 -11.91 -5.62
CA LYS A 93 6.57 -12.13 -4.57
C LYS A 93 6.64 -11.19 -3.34
N ILE A 94 7.53 -10.20 -3.33
CA ILE A 94 7.74 -9.25 -2.22
C ILE A 94 6.45 -8.56 -1.81
N GLY A 95 5.75 -7.92 -2.76
CA GLY A 95 4.51 -7.22 -2.45
C GLY A 95 3.46 -8.13 -1.80
N LYS A 96 3.33 -9.37 -2.30
CA LYS A 96 2.44 -10.36 -1.70
C LYS A 96 2.84 -10.72 -0.27
N GLU A 97 4.10 -11.06 -0.04
CA GLU A 97 4.60 -11.42 1.28
C GLU A 97 4.45 -10.27 2.29
N SER A 98 4.76 -9.04 1.86
CA SER A 98 4.62 -7.83 2.68
C SER A 98 3.15 -7.55 3.03
N VAL A 99 2.23 -7.62 2.06
CA VAL A 99 0.79 -7.43 2.32
C VAL A 99 0.26 -8.50 3.29
N THR A 100 0.61 -9.77 3.08
CA THR A 100 0.21 -10.85 4.00
C THR A 100 0.71 -10.61 5.42
N LYS A 101 1.95 -10.10 5.58
CA LYS A 101 2.49 -9.72 6.89
C LYS A 101 1.71 -8.55 7.51
N VAL A 102 1.36 -7.52 6.73
CA VAL A 102 0.50 -6.40 7.18
C VAL A 102 -0.86 -6.90 7.67
N PHE A 103 -1.53 -7.77 6.90
CA PHE A 103 -2.80 -8.36 7.31
C PHE A 103 -2.66 -9.16 8.61
N ASN A 104 -1.55 -9.87 8.80
CA ASN A 104 -1.33 -10.64 10.03
C ASN A 104 -1.00 -9.77 11.25
N LEU A 105 -0.40 -8.58 11.03
CA LEU A 105 -0.10 -7.61 12.07
C LEU A 105 -1.36 -6.88 12.56
N HIS A 106 -2.27 -6.53 11.65
CA HIS A 106 -3.52 -5.81 11.97
C HIS A 106 -4.74 -6.68 11.72
N ARG A 107 -5.38 -7.12 12.81
CA ARG A 107 -6.56 -7.99 12.78
C ARG A 107 -7.83 -7.15 12.82
N GLY A 108 -8.68 -7.28 11.80
CA GLY A 108 -9.89 -6.48 11.68
C GLY A 108 -10.57 -6.62 10.32
N ASN A 109 -11.39 -5.63 9.99
CA ASN A 109 -12.01 -5.49 8.68
C ASN A 109 -11.09 -4.70 7.77
N TRP A 110 -10.96 -5.14 6.53
CA TRP A 110 -10.07 -4.57 5.54
C TRP A 110 -10.86 -4.02 4.37
N THR A 111 -10.47 -2.82 3.95
CA THR A 111 -10.84 -2.24 2.66
C THR A 111 -9.58 -2.09 1.82
N ILE A 112 -9.58 -2.64 0.62
CA ILE A 112 -8.50 -2.49 -0.35
C ILE A 112 -9.06 -1.82 -1.58
N LYS A 113 -8.40 -0.77 -2.07
CA LYS A 113 -8.84 -0.05 -3.26
C LYS A 113 -7.74 -0.09 -4.32
N ALA A 114 -7.95 -0.84 -5.40
CA ALA A 114 -6.96 -0.95 -6.48
C ALA A 114 -6.77 0.38 -7.20
N VAL A 115 -5.57 0.65 -7.72
CA VAL A 115 -5.35 1.81 -8.59
C VAL A 115 -6.32 1.72 -9.80
N PRO A 116 -7.15 2.73 -10.06
CA PRO A 116 -8.12 2.68 -11.16
C PRO A 116 -7.40 2.57 -12.51
N ASN A 117 -8.03 1.89 -13.47
CA ASN A 117 -7.51 1.66 -14.83
C ASN A 117 -6.18 0.86 -14.87
N SER A 118 -5.74 0.27 -13.77
CA SER A 118 -4.55 -0.58 -13.73
C SER A 118 -4.93 -2.05 -13.57
N ILE A 119 -5.01 -2.77 -14.71
CA ILE A 119 -5.26 -4.23 -14.70
C ILE A 119 -4.21 -5.00 -13.90
N ILE A 120 -2.98 -4.46 -13.84
CA ILE A 120 -1.87 -5.00 -13.05
C ILE A 120 -2.18 -4.86 -11.55
N ALA A 121 -2.65 -3.68 -11.09
CA ALA A 121 -3.00 -3.46 -9.69
C ALA A 121 -4.24 -4.28 -9.28
N GLU A 122 -5.25 -4.38 -10.15
CA GLU A 122 -6.42 -5.21 -9.88
C GLU A 122 -6.04 -6.69 -9.74
N SER A 123 -5.27 -7.23 -10.70
CA SER A 123 -4.81 -8.62 -10.64
C SER A 123 -3.94 -8.87 -9.41
N PHE A 124 -3.07 -7.92 -9.05
CA PHE A 124 -2.25 -7.99 -7.84
C PHE A 124 -3.12 -8.16 -6.59
N TRP A 125 -4.13 -7.30 -6.41
CA TRP A 125 -4.98 -7.34 -5.21
C TRP A 125 -5.87 -8.58 -5.16
N LYS A 126 -6.54 -8.95 -6.26
CA LYS A 126 -7.37 -10.16 -6.30
C LYS A 126 -6.59 -11.40 -5.95
N ASN A 127 -5.39 -11.57 -6.51
CA ASN A 127 -4.55 -12.74 -6.24
C ASN A 127 -4.16 -12.83 -4.76
N ILE A 128 -3.78 -11.72 -4.13
CA ILE A 128 -3.34 -11.72 -2.73
C ILE A 128 -4.52 -11.97 -1.80
N VAL A 129 -5.62 -11.23 -1.96
CA VAL A 129 -6.77 -11.34 -1.06
C VAL A 129 -7.42 -12.71 -1.19
N LYS A 130 -7.63 -13.20 -2.41
CA LYS A 130 -8.20 -14.53 -2.65
C LYS A 130 -7.42 -15.63 -1.94
N GLU A 131 -6.09 -15.60 -2.02
CA GLU A 131 -5.26 -16.60 -1.36
C GLU A 131 -5.27 -16.43 0.17
N TYR A 132 -5.16 -15.18 0.66
CA TYR A 132 -5.11 -14.88 2.08
C TYR A 132 -6.40 -15.27 2.81
N THR A 133 -7.56 -15.03 2.19
CA THR A 133 -8.87 -15.26 2.79
C THR A 133 -9.47 -16.61 2.43
N ASN A 134 -8.75 -17.46 1.69
CA ASN A 134 -9.29 -18.68 1.10
C ASN A 134 -10.60 -18.42 0.34
N ASN A 135 -10.58 -17.39 -0.52
CA ASN A 135 -11.70 -16.94 -1.34
C ASN A 135 -12.91 -16.37 -0.54
N ASN A 136 -12.73 -16.02 0.73
CA ASN A 136 -13.76 -15.38 1.56
C ASN A 136 -13.59 -13.86 1.59
N TYR A 137 -14.08 -13.18 0.56
CA TYR A 137 -14.02 -11.72 0.42
C TYR A 137 -15.11 -11.23 -0.54
N ILE A 138 -15.39 -9.93 -0.50
CA ILE A 138 -16.36 -9.26 -1.38
C ILE A 138 -15.57 -8.36 -2.34
N GLU A 139 -15.96 -8.37 -3.62
CA GLU A 139 -15.46 -7.42 -4.62
C GLU A 139 -16.61 -6.51 -5.06
N GLU A 140 -16.34 -5.20 -5.13
CA GLU A 140 -17.26 -4.23 -5.71
C GLU A 140 -16.48 -3.32 -6.67
N TYR A 141 -17.17 -2.75 -7.66
CA TYR A 141 -16.62 -1.69 -8.50
C TYR A 141 -17.43 -0.43 -8.30
N THR A 142 -16.79 0.62 -7.79
CA THR A 142 -17.49 1.82 -7.32
C THR A 142 -16.82 3.10 -7.80
N GLY A 143 -17.52 4.21 -7.63
CA GLY A 143 -16.98 5.56 -7.81
C GLY A 143 -16.59 5.93 -9.25
N LYS A 144 -15.84 7.03 -9.35
CA LYS A 144 -15.28 7.52 -10.62
C LYS A 144 -14.18 6.55 -11.08
N TYR A 145 -14.22 6.15 -12.35
CA TYR A 145 -13.32 5.16 -12.98
C TYR A 145 -13.60 3.68 -12.66
N ASN A 146 -14.77 3.34 -12.09
CA ASN A 146 -15.16 1.95 -11.83
C ASN A 146 -14.06 1.19 -11.07
N ARG A 147 -13.61 1.77 -9.96
CA ARG A 147 -12.45 1.30 -9.19
C ARG A 147 -12.80 0.00 -8.47
N LEU A 148 -11.95 -1.01 -8.58
CA LEU A 148 -12.07 -2.23 -7.77
C LEU A 148 -11.83 -1.90 -6.28
N GLU A 149 -12.83 -2.21 -5.46
CA GLU A 149 -12.74 -2.26 -4.02
C GLU A 149 -12.94 -3.70 -3.54
N ILE A 150 -12.11 -4.13 -2.58
CA ILE A 150 -12.15 -5.47 -2.00
C ILE A 150 -12.33 -5.34 -0.49
N TYR A 151 -13.28 -6.10 0.05
CA TYR A 151 -13.58 -6.12 1.47
C TYR A 151 -13.44 -7.53 2.03
N PHE A 152 -12.79 -7.66 3.19
CA PHE A 152 -12.75 -8.92 3.95
C PHE A 152 -12.54 -8.65 5.43
N SER A 153 -12.73 -9.67 6.26
CA SER A 153 -12.39 -9.61 7.68
C SER A 153 -11.42 -10.73 8.04
N ASN A 154 -10.44 -10.41 8.87
CA ASN A 154 -9.48 -11.35 9.44
C ASN A 154 -9.36 -11.21 10.97
N GLY A 155 -10.26 -10.45 11.58
CA GLY A 155 -10.48 -10.41 13.02
C GLY A 155 -11.45 -11.52 13.44
N ASN A 156 -11.30 -12.00 14.68
CA ASN A 156 -12.29 -12.86 15.32
C ASN A 156 -13.54 -12.06 15.71
#